data_AF-A0A397TDC3-F1
#
_entry.id   AF-A0A397TDC3-F1
#
_cell.length_a   1.000
_cell.length_b   1.000
_cell.length_c   1.000
_cell.angle_alpha   90.00
_cell.angle_beta   90.00
_cell.angle_gamma   90.00
#
_symmetry.space_group_name_H-M   'P 1'
#
loop_
_entity.id
_entity.type
_entity.pdbx_description
1 polymer ?
#
loop_
_entity_poly.entity_id
_entity_poly.type
_entity_poly.pdbx_seq_one_letter_code
_entity_poly.pdbx_strand_id
1 'polypeptide(L)'
;KIGTTALLDNWQSLFIDWLSQESTIIQIPKALQNIYPVDYQLHHKELCAWKAMLIACGCTNVTPFEKKESNIEFWSRAMDPSADKKTLLNSYNAGLICLKNNSPIIIDRSTKFWKSFKCVLDNNKRINNSRKLPL
;
A
#
# COMPACT_ATOMS: atom_id res chain seq x y z
N LYS A 1 -2.18 0.29 28.16
CA LYS A 1 -2.61 1.03 26.95
C LYS A 1 -1.38 1.20 26.06
N ILE A 2 -1.16 0.26 25.14
CA ILE A 2 0.01 0.28 24.24
C ILE A 2 -0.42 1.12 23.03
N GLY A 3 0.35 2.16 22.77
CA GLY A 3 0.00 3.27 21.88
C GLY A 3 -0.09 2.86 20.42
N THR A 4 -1.19 3.25 19.79
CA THR A 4 -1.51 3.16 18.36
C THR A 4 -0.59 4.05 17.49
N THR A 5 0.48 4.62 18.04
CA THR A 5 1.30 5.66 17.40
C THR A 5 2.55 5.12 16.68
N ALA A 6 3.01 3.90 16.95
CA ALA A 6 4.27 3.39 16.40
C ALA A 6 4.17 2.75 14.99
N LEU A 7 2.96 2.41 14.51
CA LEU A 7 2.78 1.71 13.23
C LEU A 7 2.93 2.63 12.00
N LEU A 8 2.71 3.93 12.17
CA LEU A 8 2.78 4.91 11.07
C LEU A 8 4.19 5.49 10.89
N ASP A 9 5.12 5.29 11.80
CA ASP A 9 6.46 5.92 11.68
C ASP A 9 7.37 5.19 10.68
N ASN A 10 6.96 4.04 10.14
CA ASN A 10 7.77 3.21 9.25
C ASN A 10 7.20 3.08 7.82
N TRP A 11 6.20 3.87 7.42
CA TRP A 11 5.65 3.74 6.06
C TRP A 11 6.65 4.14 4.97
N GLN A 12 7.56 5.08 5.28
CA GLN A 12 8.60 5.53 4.36
C GLN A 12 9.59 4.40 4.04
N SER A 13 9.78 3.43 4.95
CA SER A 13 10.73 2.34 4.73
C SER A 13 10.37 1.52 3.51
N LEU A 14 9.08 1.34 3.21
CA LEU A 14 8.65 0.67 1.98
C LEU A 14 9.23 1.35 0.74
N PHE A 15 9.20 2.68 0.68
CA PHE A 15 9.72 3.42 -0.47
C PHE A 15 11.25 3.44 -0.47
N ILE A 16 11.89 3.62 0.68
CA ILE A 16 13.36 3.61 0.79
C ILE A 16 13.91 2.25 0.36
N ASP A 17 13.35 1.17 0.89
CA ASP A 17 13.73 -0.20 0.58
C ASP A 17 13.48 -0.50 -0.91
N TRP A 18 12.33 -0.09 -1.45
CA TRP A 18 12.03 -0.28 -2.87
C TRP A 18 12.93 0.54 -3.79
N LEU A 19 13.31 1.76 -3.40
CA LEU A 19 14.27 2.57 -4.15
C LEU A 19 15.68 1.98 -4.14
N SER A 20 16.05 1.26 -3.07
CA SER A 20 17.34 0.58 -2.97
C SER A 20 17.44 -0.70 -3.80
N GLN A 21 16.31 -1.27 -4.22
CA GLN A 21 16.27 -2.46 -5.07
C GLN A 21 16.51 -2.13 -6.55
N GLU A 22 17.18 -3.03 -7.27
CA GLU A 22 17.33 -2.92 -8.73
C GLU A 22 15.99 -3.03 -9.46
N SER A 23 15.09 -3.88 -8.96
CA SER A 23 13.76 -4.04 -9.50
C SER A 23 12.91 -2.79 -9.29
N THR A 24 12.26 -2.33 -10.36
CA THR A 24 11.21 -1.31 -10.32
C THR A 24 9.86 -1.87 -9.86
N ILE A 25 9.72 -3.19 -9.72
CA ILE A 25 8.46 -3.89 -9.42
C ILE A 25 8.46 -4.37 -7.96
N ILE A 26 7.35 -4.16 -7.26
CA ILE A 26 7.03 -4.81 -5.97
C ILE A 26 5.70 -5.54 -6.01
N GLN A 27 5.53 -6.47 -5.08
CA GLN A 27 4.30 -7.17 -4.78
C GLN A 27 3.66 -6.60 -3.51
N ILE A 28 2.48 -5.98 -3.59
CA ILE A 28 1.93 -5.18 -2.49
C ILE A 28 1.56 -5.95 -1.22
N PRO A 29 0.95 -7.15 -1.26
CA PRO A 29 0.78 -7.90 -0.01
C PRO A 29 2.10 -8.22 0.69
N LYS A 30 3.15 -8.54 -0.08
CA LYS A 30 4.46 -8.93 0.46
C LYS A 30 5.28 -7.74 0.95
N ALA A 31 5.29 -6.64 0.19
CA ALA A 31 5.97 -5.41 0.57
C ALA A 31 5.40 -4.83 1.87
N LEU A 32 4.06 -4.91 2.03
CA LEU A 32 3.42 -4.44 3.26
C LEU A 32 3.69 -5.37 4.46
N GLN A 33 3.85 -6.69 4.28
CA GLN A 33 4.23 -7.58 5.39
C GLN A 33 5.55 -7.19 6.07
N ASN A 34 6.43 -6.45 5.42
CA ASN A 34 7.70 -6.01 6.00
C ASN A 34 7.55 -4.82 6.97
N ILE A 35 6.45 -4.07 6.86
CA ILE A 35 6.19 -2.87 7.69
C ILE A 35 5.14 -3.11 8.77
N TYR A 36 4.42 -4.22 8.70
CA TYR A 36 3.44 -4.63 9.71
C TYR A 36 3.96 -5.83 10.53
N PRO A 37 3.51 -6.00 11.78
CA PRO A 37 3.79 -7.21 12.57
C PRO A 37 3.38 -8.50 11.84
N VAL A 38 4.06 -9.60 12.14
CA VAL A 38 3.87 -10.89 11.48
C VAL A 38 2.44 -11.43 11.56
N ASP A 39 1.72 -11.13 12.64
CA ASP A 39 0.34 -11.53 12.89
C ASP A 39 -0.71 -10.52 12.40
N TYR A 40 -0.26 -9.41 11.80
CA TYR A 40 -1.14 -8.35 11.34
C TYR A 40 -1.88 -8.74 10.07
N GLN A 41 -3.21 -8.62 10.11
CA GLN A 41 -4.06 -8.80 8.93
C GLN A 41 -4.40 -7.44 8.33
N LEU A 42 -3.83 -7.16 7.15
CA LEU A 42 -4.14 -5.95 6.38
C LEU A 42 -5.62 -5.84 6.05
N HIS A 43 -6.24 -4.75 6.46
CA HIS A 43 -7.61 -4.47 6.09
C HIS A 43 -7.73 -3.91 4.68
N HIS A 44 -8.88 -4.16 4.05
CA HIS A 44 -9.20 -3.64 2.72
C HIS A 44 -9.03 -2.12 2.61
N LYS A 45 -9.41 -1.36 3.65
CA LYS A 45 -9.30 0.10 3.67
C LYS A 45 -7.85 0.58 3.67
N GLU A 46 -6.98 -0.10 4.41
CA GLU A 46 -5.55 0.20 4.44
C GLU A 46 -4.92 -0.10 3.09
N LEU A 47 -5.27 -1.25 2.51
CA LEU A 47 -4.83 -1.61 1.16
C LEU A 47 -5.27 -0.55 0.14
N CYS A 48 -6.49 -0.02 0.23
CA CYS A 48 -6.96 1.08 -0.61
C CYS A 48 -6.18 2.38 -0.38
N ALA A 49 -5.81 2.70 0.86
CA ALA A 49 -4.99 3.86 1.17
C ALA A 49 -3.57 3.72 0.57
N TRP A 50 -2.97 2.54 0.67
CA TRP A 50 -1.68 2.24 0.04
C TRP A 50 -1.73 2.39 -1.48
N LYS A 51 -2.77 1.87 -2.14
CA LYS A 51 -2.95 2.04 -3.59
C LYS A 51 -3.09 3.51 -3.98
N ALA A 52 -3.88 4.28 -3.23
CA ALA A 52 -4.05 5.70 -3.50
C ALA A 52 -2.71 6.45 -3.36
N MET A 53 -1.90 6.10 -2.35
CA MET A 53 -0.57 6.68 -2.17
C MET A 53 0.38 6.31 -3.32
N LEU A 54 0.42 5.05 -3.74
CA LEU A 54 1.25 4.61 -4.89
C LEU A 54 0.89 5.38 -6.16
N ILE A 55 -0.40 5.53 -6.45
CA ILE A 55 -0.88 6.33 -7.59
C ILE A 55 -0.42 7.79 -7.48
N ALA A 56 -0.55 8.39 -6.29
CA ALA A 56 -0.12 9.77 -6.06
C ALA A 56 1.40 9.96 -6.22
N CYS A 57 2.20 8.92 -5.94
CA CYS A 57 3.64 8.88 -6.18
C CYS A 57 4.02 8.58 -7.64
N GLY A 58 3.05 8.44 -8.55
CA GLY A 58 3.29 8.14 -9.97
C GLY A 58 3.56 6.65 -10.25
N CYS A 59 3.34 5.77 -9.29
CA CYS A 59 3.49 4.32 -9.50
C CYS A 59 2.31 3.76 -10.29
N THR A 60 2.57 2.72 -11.08
CA THR A 60 1.58 2.09 -11.96
C THR A 60 1.32 0.65 -11.55
N ASN A 61 0.04 0.24 -11.52
CA ASN A 61 -0.30 -1.17 -11.38
C ASN A 61 0.06 -1.92 -12.68
N VAL A 62 0.89 -2.95 -12.54
CA VAL A 62 1.42 -3.77 -13.65
C VAL A 62 1.00 -5.24 -13.55
N THR A 63 -0.04 -5.51 -12.76
CA THR A 63 -0.59 -6.87 -12.56
C THR A 63 -1.10 -7.44 -13.89
N PRO A 64 -0.64 -8.63 -14.32
CA PRO A 64 -0.97 -9.18 -15.64
C PRO A 64 -2.28 -9.98 -15.69
N PHE A 65 -2.98 -10.11 -14.56
CA PHE A 65 -4.20 -10.92 -14.42
C PHE A 65 -5.33 -10.15 -13.71
N GLU A 66 -6.54 -10.68 -13.83
CA GLU A 66 -7.72 -10.12 -13.20
C GLU A 66 -7.81 -10.45 -11.70
N LYS A 67 -8.45 -9.58 -10.92
CA LYS A 67 -8.66 -9.75 -9.47
C LYS A 67 -9.40 -11.03 -9.08
N LYS A 68 -10.17 -11.62 -10.01
CA LYS A 68 -10.86 -12.89 -9.78
C LYS A 68 -9.90 -14.07 -9.58
N GLU A 69 -8.67 -13.94 -10.08
CA GLU A 69 -7.65 -14.99 -10.00
C GLU A 69 -6.80 -14.89 -8.73
N SER A 70 -6.52 -13.67 -8.27
CA SER A 70 -5.76 -13.44 -7.04
C SER A 70 -5.95 -12.02 -6.52
N ASN A 71 -5.77 -11.85 -5.20
CA ASN A 71 -5.68 -10.54 -4.55
C ASN A 71 -4.26 -9.94 -4.62
N ILE A 72 -3.29 -10.67 -5.18
CA ILE A 72 -1.93 -10.17 -5.37
C ILE A 72 -1.94 -9.07 -6.42
N GLU A 73 -1.30 -7.94 -6.10
CA GLU A 73 -1.07 -6.86 -7.04
C GLU A 73 0.42 -6.55 -7.16
N PHE A 74 0.87 -6.36 -8.39
CA PHE A 74 2.20 -5.89 -8.74
C PHE A 74 2.16 -4.42 -9.12
N TRP A 75 3.09 -3.65 -8.58
CA TRP A 75 3.18 -2.21 -8.80
C TRP A 75 4.59 -1.85 -9.24
N SER A 76 4.69 -0.95 -10.20
CA SER A 76 5.94 -0.45 -10.75
C SER A 76 6.14 1.02 -10.40
N ARG A 77 7.37 1.37 -10.04
CA ARG A 77 7.85 2.76 -9.88
C ARG A 77 8.55 3.30 -11.13
N ALA A 78 8.60 2.53 -12.22
CA ALA A 78 9.22 2.97 -13.46
C ALA A 78 8.43 4.15 -14.07
N MET A 79 9.16 5.13 -14.62
CA MET A 79 8.55 6.23 -15.36
C MET A 79 7.77 5.72 -16.58
N ASP A 80 8.34 4.72 -17.28
CA ASP A 80 7.63 3.93 -18.28
C ASP A 80 7.48 2.48 -17.79
N PRO A 81 6.27 2.04 -17.40
CA PRO A 81 6.02 0.70 -16.89
C PRO A 81 5.80 -0.34 -18.00
N SER A 82 5.99 0.00 -19.27
CA SER A 82 5.70 -0.89 -20.40
C SER A 82 6.54 -2.17 -20.38
N ALA A 83 7.84 -2.04 -20.08
CA ALA A 83 8.73 -3.18 -19.93
C ALA A 83 8.30 -4.09 -18.77
N ASP A 84 7.99 -3.50 -17.62
CA ASP A 84 7.53 -4.24 -16.43
C ASP A 84 6.23 -5.01 -16.69
N LYS A 85 5.26 -4.36 -17.33
CA LYS A 85 4.00 -5.00 -17.76
C LYS A 85 4.27 -6.17 -18.69
N LYS A 86 5.14 -5.99 -19.69
CA LYS A 86 5.44 -7.03 -20.68
C LYS A 86 6.16 -8.21 -20.03
N THR A 87 7.13 -7.96 -19.17
CA THR A 87 7.87 -8.99 -18.43
C THR A 87 6.93 -9.80 -17.56
N LEU A 88 6.10 -9.15 -16.73
CA LEU A 88 5.15 -9.86 -15.86
C LEU A 88 4.12 -10.65 -16.67
N LEU A 89 3.62 -10.09 -17.78
CA LEU A 89 2.69 -10.80 -18.66
C LEU A 89 3.33 -12.04 -19.29
N ASN A 90 4.57 -11.94 -19.78
CA ASN A 90 5.30 -13.07 -20.33
C ASN A 90 5.53 -14.16 -19.26
N SER A 91 5.95 -13.77 -18.05
CA SER A 91 6.14 -14.70 -16.92
C SER A 91 4.83 -15.37 -16.50
N TYR A 92 3.71 -14.62 -16.47
CA TYR A 92 2.38 -15.16 -16.18
C TYR A 92 1.96 -16.19 -17.24
N ASN A 93 2.05 -15.84 -18.52
CA ASN A 93 1.69 -16.73 -19.63
C ASN A 93 2.57 -18.00 -19.69
N ALA A 94 3.83 -17.89 -19.25
CA ALA A 94 4.75 -19.03 -19.13
C ALA A 94 4.50 -19.91 -17.89
N GLY A 95 3.51 -19.57 -17.04
CA GLY A 95 3.22 -20.30 -15.81
C GLY A 95 4.26 -20.10 -14.69
N LEU A 96 5.12 -19.08 -14.80
CA LEU A 96 6.18 -18.81 -13.82
C LEU A 96 5.69 -18.00 -12.61
N ILE A 97 4.48 -17.45 -12.66
CA ILE A 97 3.87 -16.73 -11.54
C ILE A 97 2.91 -17.66 -10.80
N CYS A 98 3.32 -18.10 -9.61
CA CYS A 98 2.48 -18.90 -8.71
C CYS A 98 1.57 -17.99 -7.86
N LEU A 99 0.26 -18.05 -8.10
CA LEU A 99 -0.74 -17.23 -7.39
C LEU A 99 -1.21 -17.81 -6.04
N LYS A 100 -0.58 -18.88 -5.53
CA LYS A 100 -0.98 -19.56 -4.30
C LYS A 100 -0.68 -18.68 -3.06
N ASN A 101 -1.60 -17.78 -2.74
CA ASN A 101 -1.79 -17.17 -1.42
C ASN A 101 -3.29 -16.84 -1.26
N ASN A 102 -4.11 -17.87 -1.11
CA ASN A 102 -5.54 -17.75 -0.79
C ASN A 102 -5.75 -17.46 0.71
N SER A 103 -4.91 -16.65 1.35
CA SER A 103 -5.26 -16.13 2.67
C SER A 103 -6.35 -15.08 2.43
N PRO A 104 -7.61 -15.32 2.85
CA PRO A 104 -8.67 -14.35 2.64
C PRO A 104 -8.30 -13.06 3.38
N ILE A 105 -8.31 -11.93 2.66
CA ILE A 105 -8.32 -10.61 3.30
C ILE A 105 -9.62 -10.55 4.11
N ILE A 106 -9.52 -10.64 5.43
CA ILE A 106 -10.68 -10.52 6.31
C ILE A 106 -11.18 -9.07 6.21
N ILE A 107 -12.34 -8.90 5.59
CA ILE A 107 -13.02 -7.61 5.47
C ILE A 107 -13.63 -7.29 6.83
N ASP A 108 -12.85 -6.68 7.71
CA ASP A 108 -13.39 -6.09 8.94
C ASP A 108 -14.16 -4.81 8.59
N ARG A 109 -15.45 -4.81 8.93
CA ARG A 109 -16.35 -3.64 8.83
C ARG A 109 -16.14 -2.62 9.95
N SER A 110 -15.08 -2.76 10.75
CA SER A 110 -14.70 -1.82 11.81
C SER A 110 -14.71 -0.35 11.35
N THR A 111 -15.39 0.46 12.15
CA THR A 111 -15.47 1.92 12.01
C THR A 111 -14.35 2.64 12.77
N LYS A 112 -13.50 1.90 13.50
CA LYS A 112 -12.42 2.47 14.34
C LYS A 112 -11.38 3.23 13.51
N PHE A 113 -11.05 2.74 12.31
CA PHE A 113 -10.15 3.45 11.39
C PHE A 113 -10.71 4.82 11.02
N TRP A 114 -11.97 4.91 10.58
CA TRP A 114 -12.58 6.18 10.16
C TRP A 114 -12.70 7.17 11.31
N LYS A 115 -12.99 6.71 12.53
CA LYS A 115 -12.98 7.57 13.71
C LYS A 115 -11.59 8.14 13.97
N SER A 116 -10.54 7.33 13.83
CA SER A 116 -9.15 7.75 14.03
C SER A 116 -8.69 8.71 12.92
N PHE A 117 -8.97 8.39 11.65
CA PHE A 117 -8.65 9.22 10.49
C PHE A 117 -9.36 10.57 10.54
N LYS A 118 -10.64 10.59 10.93
CA LYS A 118 -11.41 11.83 11.11
C LYS A 118 -10.83 12.69 12.24
N CYS A 119 -10.44 12.10 13.38
CA CYS A 119 -9.75 12.83 14.45
C CYS A 119 -8.45 13.49 13.97
N VAL A 120 -7.62 12.78 13.20
CA VAL A 120 -6.38 13.33 12.65
C VAL A 120 -6.67 14.48 11.67
N LEU A 121 -7.65 14.30 10.78
CA LEU A 121 -8.06 15.33 9.82
C LEU A 121 -8.60 16.60 10.51
N ASP A 122 -9.43 16.43 11.54
CA ASP A 122 -10.02 17.53 12.31
C ASP A 122 -8.93 18.28 13.11
N ASN A 123 -7.94 17.57 13.66
CA ASN A 123 -6.80 18.18 14.34
C ASN A 123 -5.91 18.98 13.38
N ASN A 124 -5.65 18.46 12.18
CA ASN A 124 -4.86 19.17 11.17
C ASN A 124 -5.58 20.44 10.66
N LYS A 125 -6.91 20.43 10.56
CA LYS A 125 -7.69 21.64 10.23
C LYS A 125 -7.66 22.70 11.34
N ARG A 126 -7.59 22.30 12.61
CA ARG A 126 -7.52 23.23 13.75
C ARG A 126 -6.20 23.98 13.84
N ILE A 127 -5.08 23.39 13.40
CA ILE A 127 -3.77 24.04 13.38
C ILE A 127 -3.73 25.19 12.35
N ASN A 128 -4.44 25.05 11.22
CA ASN A 128 -4.54 26.14 10.24
C ASN A 128 -5.42 27.32 10.69
N ASN A 129 -6.42 27.08 11.55
CA ASN A 129 -7.27 28.16 12.09
C ASN A 129 -6.67 28.87 13.31
N SER A 130 -5.59 28.36 13.90
CA SER A 130 -4.89 28.96 15.04
C SER A 130 -3.60 29.71 14.66
N ARG A 131 -3.26 29.77 13.37
CA ARG A 131 -2.25 30.68 12.81
C ARG A 131 -2.84 31.98 12.24
N LYS A 132 -3.88 32.53 12.89
CA LYS A 132 -4.04 34.00 12.87
C LYS A 132 -3.10 34.55 13.92
N LEU A 133 -1.94 35.02 13.46
CA LEU A 133 -1.04 35.89 14.23
C LEU A 133 -1.88 37.01 14.86
N PRO A 134 -1.76 37.30 16.16
CA PRO A 134 -2.24 38.54 16.70
C PRO A 134 -1.32 39.68 16.22
N LEU A 135 -1.94 40.59 15.46
CA LEU A 135 -1.51 41.90 14.95
C LEU A 135 -0.35 41.93 13.95
#